data_AF-A0A1Y6BX50-F1
#
_entry.id   AF-A0A1Y6BX50-F1
#
_cell.length_a   1.000
_cell.length_b   1.000
_cell.length_c   1.000
_cell.angle_alpha   90.00
_cell.angle_beta   90.00
_cell.angle_gamma   90.00
#
_symmetry.space_group_name_H-M   'P 1'
#
loop_
_entity.id
_entity.type
_entity.pdbx_description
1 polymer ?
#
loop_
_entity_poly.entity_id
_entity_poly.type
_entity_poly.pdbx_seq_one_letter_code
_entity_poly.pdbx_strand_id
1 'polypeptide(L)'
;MSENILIKHFKTPIFRKIFRHGHYFLCGICRTEYHNRVDANNCLNHCWYALKEQYPLIVVRDFVHGRLFRCQYCFRLYKTEDAGLECARRCTDGREKRHVQEQLASDLPISVKPRRKFRLVKMVPQEETLQAAPAPTPQAPPPPEPEPEIPEEPAVKEPTIIKRHKSEFPKNWIRDGAKYKCKFCNELYYTKVEVEKCFNDHFDAQGYEKLE
;
A
#
# COMPACT_ATOMS: atom_id res chain seq x y z
N MET A 1 -21.55 16.36 20.68
CA MET A 1 -22.11 16.78 19.38
C MET A 1 -21.04 16.53 18.34
N SER A 2 -21.08 15.35 17.70
CA SER A 2 -20.14 15.00 16.65
C SER A 2 -20.60 15.72 15.39
N GLU A 3 -19.98 16.85 15.07
CA GLU A 3 -20.19 17.50 13.78
C GLU A 3 -19.87 16.46 12.70
N ASN A 4 -20.90 15.98 12.01
CA ASN A 4 -20.75 15.19 10.81
C ASN A 4 -20.01 16.08 9.81
N ILE A 5 -18.68 15.94 9.77
CA ILE A 5 -17.85 16.49 8.72
C ILE A 5 -18.32 15.78 7.45
N LEU A 6 -19.30 16.37 6.79
CA LEU A 6 -19.79 16.00 5.47
C LEU A 6 -18.60 16.19 4.54
N ILE A 7 -17.80 15.12 4.40
CA ILE A 7 -16.65 15.08 3.53
C ILE A 7 -17.23 15.16 2.12
N LYS A 8 -17.30 16.40 1.61
CA LYS A 8 -17.70 16.70 0.24
C LYS A 8 -16.91 15.77 -0.66
N HIS A 9 -17.58 14.94 -1.45
CA HIS A 9 -16.96 13.95 -2.34
C HIS A 9 -15.78 14.60 -3.07
N PHE A 10 -14.56 14.21 -2.69
CA PHE A 10 -13.36 14.80 -3.25
C PHE A 10 -13.35 14.52 -4.76
N LYS A 11 -13.44 15.60 -5.56
CA LYS A 11 -13.21 15.52 -7.01
C LYS A 11 -11.73 15.30 -7.34
N THR A 12 -10.84 15.67 -6.41
CA THR A 12 -9.40 15.61 -6.59
C THR A 12 -8.76 14.47 -5.81
N PRO A 13 -7.62 13.95 -6.30
CA PRO A 13 -6.81 13.00 -5.55
C PRO A 13 -6.54 13.44 -4.13
N ILE A 14 -6.67 12.50 -3.18
CA ILE A 14 -6.32 12.75 -1.79
C ILE A 14 -4.82 12.80 -1.67
N PHE A 15 -4.29 13.99 -1.38
CA PHE A 15 -2.88 14.23 -1.13
C PHE A 15 -2.66 14.28 0.37
N ARG A 16 -1.97 13.28 0.91
CA ARG A 16 -1.58 13.27 2.32
C ARG A 16 -0.29 14.06 2.54
N LYS A 17 -0.33 15.36 2.25
CA LYS A 17 0.81 16.26 2.42
C LYS A 17 0.35 17.59 2.98
N ILE A 18 1.24 18.25 3.70
CA ILE A 18 1.08 19.65 4.08
C ILE A 18 1.64 20.49 2.94
N PHE A 19 0.82 21.38 2.40
CA PHE A 19 1.26 22.33 1.39
C PHE A 19 1.60 23.65 2.08
N ARG A 20 2.79 24.20 1.81
CA ARG A 20 3.14 25.56 2.27
C ARG A 20 2.72 26.55 1.20
N HIS A 21 1.88 27.52 1.56
CA HIS A 21 1.46 28.58 0.67
C HIS A 21 1.71 29.93 1.36
N GLY A 22 2.75 30.65 0.93
CA GLY A 22 3.21 31.86 1.61
C GLY A 22 3.62 31.62 3.06
N HIS A 23 2.89 32.26 3.99
CA HIS A 23 3.12 32.22 5.44
C HIS A 23 2.22 31.21 6.18
N TYR A 24 1.39 30.47 5.47
CA TYR A 24 0.49 29.48 6.05
C TYR A 24 0.73 28.08 5.48
N PHE A 25 0.18 27.11 6.20
CA PHE A 25 0.24 25.69 5.90
C PHE A 25 -1.17 25.17 5.67
N LEU A 26 -1.37 24.45 4.57
CA LEU A 26 -2.66 23.87 4.19
C LEU A 26 -2.63 22.36 4.41
N CYS A 27 -3.68 21.84 5.04
CA CYS A 27 -3.90 20.39 5.10
C CYS A 27 -4.28 19.86 3.72
N GLY A 28 -3.56 18.88 3.18
CA GLY A 28 -3.83 18.32 1.85
C GLY A 28 -5.15 17.56 1.69
N ILE A 29 -5.86 17.27 2.80
CA ILE A 29 -7.14 16.57 2.81
C ILE A 29 -8.29 17.57 2.91
N CYS A 30 -8.44 18.25 4.05
CA CYS A 30 -9.54 19.19 4.28
C CYS A 30 -9.30 20.60 3.71
N ARG A 31 -8.06 20.93 3.34
CA ARG A 31 -7.62 22.26 2.86
C ARG A 31 -7.78 23.40 3.86
N THR A 32 -7.97 23.10 5.15
CA THR A 32 -7.95 24.09 6.22
C THR A 32 -6.56 24.72 6.33
N GLU A 33 -6.51 26.03 6.58
CA GLU A 33 -5.30 26.81 6.72
C GLU A 33 -4.83 26.90 8.17
N TYR A 34 -3.52 26.85 8.38
CA TYR A 34 -2.88 26.89 9.68
C TYR A 34 -1.64 27.78 9.63
N HIS A 35 -1.37 28.52 10.71
CA HIS A 35 -0.16 29.33 10.84
C HIS A 35 1.08 28.49 11.17
N ASN A 36 0.89 27.37 11.88
CA ASN A 36 1.96 26.47 12.29
C ASN A 36 1.95 25.16 11.50
N ARG A 37 3.13 24.68 11.14
CA ARG A 37 3.30 23.38 10.47
C ARG A 37 2.83 22.21 11.35
N VAL A 38 3.03 22.31 12.67
CA VAL A 38 2.66 21.26 13.64
C VAL A 38 1.14 21.08 13.68
N ASP A 39 0.39 22.18 13.76
CA ASP A 39 -1.09 22.15 13.78
C ASP A 39 -1.65 21.59 12.47
N ALA A 40 -1.08 22.00 11.32
CA ALA A 40 -1.44 21.42 10.03
C ALA A 40 -1.17 19.90 9.97
N ASN A 41 -0.09 19.43 10.60
CA ASN A 41 0.24 18.00 10.66
C ASN A 41 -0.74 17.22 11.55
N ASN A 42 -1.12 17.79 12.69
CA ASN A 42 -2.12 17.21 13.59
C ASN A 42 -3.48 17.09 12.88
N CYS A 43 -3.90 18.16 12.19
CA CYS A 43 -5.09 18.14 11.35
C CYS A 43 -4.99 17.06 10.26
N LEU A 44 -3.86 17.00 9.53
CA LEU A 44 -3.65 16.01 8.48
C LEU A 44 -3.76 14.57 9.00
N ASN A 45 -3.22 14.29 10.19
CA ASN A 45 -3.33 12.98 10.83
C ASN A 45 -4.78 12.68 11.20
N HIS A 46 -5.48 13.62 11.84
CA HIS A 46 -6.88 13.44 12.22
C HIS A 46 -7.79 13.22 11.00
N CYS A 47 -7.65 14.03 9.96
CA CYS A 47 -8.39 13.87 8.70
C CYS A 47 -8.07 12.53 8.02
N TRP A 48 -6.84 12.03 8.13
CA TRP A 48 -6.48 10.73 7.57
C TRP A 48 -7.12 9.57 8.34
N TYR A 49 -7.15 9.61 9.67
CA TYR A 49 -7.85 8.59 10.46
C TYR A 49 -9.35 8.58 10.15
N ALA A 50 -9.98 9.76 10.07
CA ALA A 50 -11.38 9.88 9.66
C ALA A 50 -11.61 9.30 8.24
N LEU A 51 -10.66 9.51 7.32
CA LEU A 51 -10.73 8.92 5.98
C LEU A 51 -10.63 7.38 5.99
N LYS A 52 -9.80 6.81 6.88
CA LYS A 52 -9.64 5.35 7.01
C LYS A 52 -10.88 4.67 7.56
N GLU A 53 -11.65 5.36 8.40
CA GLU A 53 -12.89 4.86 8.97
C GLU A 53 -14.05 4.88 7.96
N GLN A 54 -13.91 5.68 6.90
CA GLN A 54 -14.89 5.73 5.82
C GLN A 54 -14.78 4.53 4.87
N TYR A 55 -15.91 4.23 4.22
CA TYR A 55 -15.94 3.22 3.18
C TYR A 55 -14.98 3.61 2.04
N PRO A 56 -14.05 2.72 1.63
CA PRO A 56 -12.92 3.11 0.79
C PRO A 56 -13.29 3.29 -0.69
N LEU A 57 -14.55 3.05 -1.04
CA LEU A 57 -15.12 3.22 -2.37
C LEU A 57 -16.16 4.32 -2.40
N ILE A 58 -16.11 5.11 -3.47
CA ILE A 58 -17.12 6.13 -3.78
C ILE A 58 -17.91 5.64 -4.99
N VAL A 59 -19.23 5.52 -4.85
CA VAL A 59 -20.12 5.28 -5.99
C VAL A 59 -20.20 6.56 -6.82
N VAL A 60 -19.73 6.49 -8.07
CA VAL A 60 -19.65 7.68 -8.94
C VAL A 60 -20.94 7.87 -9.72
N ARG A 61 -21.47 6.78 -10.26
CA ARG A 61 -22.69 6.75 -11.07
C ARG A 61 -23.38 5.40 -10.88
N ASP A 62 -24.69 5.48 -10.72
CA ASP A 62 -25.60 4.34 -10.83
C ASP A 62 -26.21 4.34 -12.22
N PHE A 63 -26.03 3.24 -12.95
CA PHE A 63 -26.67 2.96 -14.22
C PHE A 63 -27.74 1.89 -14.03
N VAL A 64 -28.67 1.81 -14.98
CA VAL A 64 -29.69 0.74 -15.02
C VAL A 64 -29.06 -0.65 -15.04
N HIS A 65 -27.87 -0.79 -15.65
CA HIS A 65 -27.15 -2.06 -15.80
C HIS A 65 -25.96 -2.22 -14.85
N GLY A 66 -25.82 -1.39 -13.82
CA GLY A 66 -24.75 -1.56 -12.82
C GLY A 66 -24.22 -0.26 -12.23
N ARG A 67 -23.25 -0.37 -11.32
CA ARG A 67 -22.66 0.77 -10.61
C ARG A 67 -21.18 0.93 -10.97
N LEU A 68 -20.69 2.16 -11.04
CA LEU A 68 -19.26 2.43 -11.15
C LEU A 68 -18.71 2.87 -9.79
N PHE A 69 -17.71 2.12 -9.32
CA PHE A 69 -17.02 2.36 -8.07
C PHE A 69 -15.70 3.06 -8.33
N ARG A 70 -15.37 4.07 -7.54
CA ARG A 70 -14.08 4.76 -7.59
C ARG A 70 -13.33 4.52 -6.30
N CYS A 71 -12.10 4.04 -6.41
CA CYS A 71 -11.22 3.93 -5.26
C CYS A 71 -10.88 5.33 -4.71
N GLN A 72 -11.16 5.56 -3.42
CA GLN A 72 -10.94 6.85 -2.76
C GLN A 72 -9.46 7.23 -2.68
N TYR A 73 -8.55 6.25 -2.78
CA TYR A 73 -7.12 6.45 -2.68
C TYR A 73 -6.43 6.71 -4.02
N CYS A 74 -6.67 5.88 -5.04
CA CYS A 74 -5.98 5.99 -6.34
C CYS A 74 -6.84 6.57 -7.47
N PHE A 75 -8.13 6.81 -7.22
CA PHE A 75 -9.09 7.39 -8.17
C PHE A 75 -9.36 6.56 -9.43
N ARG A 76 -8.90 5.30 -9.46
CA ARG A 76 -9.26 4.35 -10.51
C ARG A 76 -10.74 3.95 -10.40
N LEU A 77 -11.36 3.74 -11.55
CA LEU A 77 -12.76 3.31 -11.69
C LEU A 77 -12.84 1.80 -11.89
N TYR A 78 -13.84 1.19 -11.26
CA TYR A 78 -14.09 -0.24 -11.26
C TYR A 78 -15.57 -0.50 -11.56
N LYS A 79 -15.83 -1.54 -12.36
CA LYS A 79 -17.19 -1.99 -12.70
C LYS A 79 -17.81 -2.84 -11.58
N THR A 80 -16.99 -3.56 -10.83
CA THR A 80 -17.40 -4.42 -9.72
C THR A 80 -16.90 -3.85 -8.40
N GLU A 81 -17.66 -4.07 -7.34
CA GLU A 81 -17.32 -3.60 -5.99
C GLU A 81 -16.07 -4.32 -5.46
N ASP A 82 -15.99 -5.64 -5.66
CA ASP A 82 -14.89 -6.48 -5.18
C ASP A 82 -13.52 -6.05 -5.73
N ALA A 83 -13.45 -5.79 -7.05
CA ALA A 83 -12.22 -5.30 -7.67
C ALA A 83 -11.81 -3.91 -7.14
N GLY A 84 -12.80 -3.08 -6.82
CA GLY A 84 -12.58 -1.81 -6.15
C GLY A 84 -12.02 -1.99 -4.73
N LEU A 85 -12.60 -2.89 -3.95
CA LEU A 85 -12.19 -3.16 -2.56
C LEU A 85 -10.77 -3.73 -2.51
N GLU A 86 -10.43 -4.67 -3.38
CA GLU A 86 -9.05 -5.18 -3.50
C GLU A 86 -8.06 -4.08 -3.85
N CYS A 87 -8.40 -3.20 -4.79
CA CYS A 87 -7.55 -2.07 -5.11
C CYS A 87 -7.39 -1.15 -3.90
N ALA A 88 -8.47 -0.89 -3.17
CA ALA A 88 -8.42 -0.03 -2.01
C ALA A 88 -7.54 -0.61 -0.89
N ARG A 89 -7.66 -1.91 -0.58
CA ARG A 89 -6.78 -2.61 0.38
C ARG A 89 -5.30 -2.43 0.00
N ARG A 90 -4.95 -2.72 -1.25
CA ARG A 90 -3.57 -2.52 -1.77
C ARG A 90 -3.11 -1.07 -1.66
N CYS A 91 -3.99 -0.10 -1.92
CA CYS A 91 -3.65 1.32 -1.82
C CYS A 91 -3.45 1.77 -0.37
N THR A 92 -4.27 1.26 0.56
CA THR A 92 -4.17 1.59 1.99
C THR A 92 -2.82 1.13 2.53
N ASP A 93 -2.45 -0.13 2.29
CA ASP A 93 -1.18 -0.70 2.77
C ASP A 93 0.04 0.04 2.20
N GLY A 94 0.00 0.33 0.89
CA GLY A 94 1.07 1.06 0.21
C GLY A 94 1.22 2.50 0.72
N ARG A 95 0.11 3.19 0.97
CA ARG A 95 0.11 4.56 1.51
C ARG A 95 0.47 4.61 2.99
N GLU A 96 0.07 3.61 3.77
CA GLU A 96 0.40 3.52 5.19
C GLU A 96 1.89 3.31 5.42
N LYS A 97 2.52 2.40 4.66
CA LYS A 97 3.97 2.22 4.71
C LYS A 97 4.73 3.50 4.37
N ARG A 98 4.32 4.19 3.30
CA ARG A 98 4.89 5.51 2.93
C ARG A 98 4.66 6.55 4.02
N HIS A 99 3.51 6.53 4.67
CA HIS A 99 3.21 7.48 5.73
C HIS A 99 4.08 7.28 6.97
N VAL A 100 4.16 6.05 7.48
CA VAL A 100 5.01 5.75 8.63
C VAL A 100 6.45 6.16 8.33
N GLN A 101 6.91 5.91 7.10
CA GLN A 101 8.22 6.35 6.63
C GLN A 101 8.37 7.89 6.59
N GLU A 102 7.35 8.62 6.13
CA GLU A 102 7.35 10.09 6.10
C GLU A 102 7.29 10.71 7.51
N GLN A 103 6.55 10.11 8.46
CA GLN A 103 6.55 10.54 9.86
C GLN A 103 7.91 10.32 10.50
N LEU A 104 8.46 9.11 10.39
CA LEU A 104 9.81 8.81 10.86
C LEU A 104 10.85 9.78 10.26
N ALA A 105 10.72 10.11 8.98
CA ALA A 105 11.60 11.07 8.33
C ALA A 105 11.40 12.53 8.79
N SER A 106 10.22 12.88 9.30
CA SER A 106 9.89 14.23 9.79
C SER A 106 10.25 14.42 11.26
N ASP A 107 10.15 13.38 12.07
CA ASP A 107 10.48 13.39 13.50
C ASP A 107 11.98 13.29 13.76
N LEU A 108 12.74 12.73 12.82
CA LEU A 108 14.18 12.85 12.82
C LEU A 108 14.54 14.35 12.68
N PRO A 109 15.47 14.87 13.51
CA PRO A 109 15.94 16.24 13.36
C PRO A 109 16.43 16.37 11.93
N ILE A 110 15.79 17.26 11.16
CA ILE A 110 16.10 17.47 9.75
C ILE A 110 17.58 17.80 9.70
N SER A 111 18.41 16.78 9.40
CA SER A 111 19.79 16.99 9.02
C SER A 111 19.65 17.80 7.76
N VAL A 112 19.91 19.10 7.88
CA VAL A 112 19.87 20.04 6.78
C VAL A 112 20.93 19.53 5.84
N LYS A 113 20.56 18.63 4.92
CA LYS A 113 21.49 18.13 3.92
C LYS A 113 22.01 19.40 3.27
N PRO A 114 23.31 19.71 3.42
CA PRO A 114 23.85 20.97 2.95
C PRO A 114 23.41 21.06 1.51
N ARG A 115 22.65 22.12 1.19
CA ARG A 115 22.05 22.38 -0.13
C ARG A 115 23.14 22.01 -1.12
N ARG A 116 23.02 20.84 -1.78
CA ARG A 116 24.03 20.39 -2.73
C ARG A 116 24.09 21.55 -3.71
N LYS A 117 25.20 22.29 -3.72
CA LYS A 117 25.42 23.36 -4.69
C LYS A 117 25.13 22.67 -6.01
N PHE A 118 24.02 23.01 -6.64
CA PHE A 118 23.69 22.50 -7.96
C PHE A 118 24.88 22.94 -8.79
N ARG A 119 25.82 22.02 -9.03
CA ARG A 119 26.75 22.19 -10.14
C ARG A 119 25.79 22.32 -11.31
N LEU A 120 25.75 23.50 -11.92
CA LEU A 120 25.16 23.68 -13.22
C LEU A 120 25.80 22.58 -14.08
N VAL A 121 25.06 21.48 -14.27
CA VAL A 121 25.37 20.57 -15.34
C VAL A 121 25.00 21.40 -16.55
N LYS A 122 26.03 21.93 -17.24
CA LYS A 122 25.86 22.48 -18.58
C LYS A 122 25.13 21.39 -19.35
N MET A 123 23.84 21.61 -19.61
CA MET A 123 23.08 20.78 -20.53
C MET A 123 23.78 20.97 -21.87
N VAL A 124 24.61 20.00 -22.23
CA VAL A 124 25.11 19.91 -23.60
C VAL A 124 23.85 19.67 -24.43
N PRO A 125 23.54 20.54 -25.42
CA PRO A 125 22.44 20.30 -26.34
C PRO A 125 22.68 18.94 -26.98
N GLN A 126 21.80 17.99 -26.70
CA GLN A 126 21.81 16.72 -27.39
C GLN A 126 21.20 17.02 -28.75
N GLU A 127 22.03 17.11 -29.79
CA GLU A 127 21.56 17.12 -31.17
C GLU A 127 20.76 15.83 -31.39
N GLU A 128 19.44 15.96 -31.44
CA GLU A 128 18.55 14.91 -31.92
C GLU A 128 18.84 14.72 -33.40
N THR A 129 19.67 13.74 -33.71
CA THR A 129 19.77 13.20 -35.06
C THR A 129 18.43 12.58 -35.42
N LEU A 130 17.58 13.36 -36.08
CA LEU A 130 16.38 12.91 -36.77
C LEU A 130 16.77 11.89 -37.83
N GLN A 131 16.83 10.61 -37.46
CA GLN A 131 16.84 9.52 -38.42
C GLN A 131 15.43 9.41 -38.99
N ALA A 132 15.30 9.76 -40.27
CA ALA A 132 14.08 9.61 -41.04
C ALA A 132 13.62 8.14 -41.02
N ALA A 133 12.42 7.91 -40.51
CA ALA A 133 11.77 6.61 -40.57
C ALA A 133 11.50 6.27 -42.06
N PRO A 134 11.86 5.06 -42.53
CA PRO A 134 11.54 4.62 -43.88
C PRO A 134 10.01 4.49 -44.03
N ALA A 135 9.50 4.94 -45.18
CA ALA A 135 8.09 4.89 -45.52
C ALA A 135 7.54 3.45 -45.49
N PRO A 136 6.33 3.21 -44.94
CA PRO A 136 5.71 1.90 -44.93
C PRO A 136 5.28 1.48 -46.33
N THR A 137 5.85 0.37 -46.81
CA THR A 137 5.42 -0.35 -48.00
C THR A 137 4.00 -0.90 -47.80
N PRO A 138 3.09 -0.81 -48.79
CA PRO A 138 1.76 -1.40 -48.69
C PRO A 138 1.86 -2.94 -48.59
N GLN A 139 1.51 -3.51 -47.44
CA GLN A 139 1.38 -4.95 -47.28
C GLN A 139 -0.02 -5.40 -47.74
N ALA A 140 -0.03 -6.48 -48.51
CA ALA A 140 -1.22 -7.18 -48.96
C ALA A 140 -2.08 -7.66 -47.77
N PRO A 141 -3.41 -7.79 -47.94
CA PRO A 141 -4.30 -8.24 -46.87
C PRO A 141 -3.93 -9.66 -46.40
N PRO A 142 -3.85 -9.89 -45.07
CA PRO A 142 -3.57 -11.21 -44.54
C PRO A 142 -4.75 -12.17 -44.79
N PRO A 143 -4.47 -13.47 -45.01
CA PRO A 143 -5.50 -14.50 -45.11
C PRO A 143 -6.29 -14.64 -43.80
N PRO A 144 -7.55 -15.09 -43.85
CA PRO A 144 -8.42 -15.22 -42.68
C PRO A 144 -7.79 -16.15 -41.63
N GLU A 145 -7.61 -15.61 -40.42
CA GLU A 145 -7.13 -16.34 -39.24
C GLU A 145 -8.16 -17.40 -38.81
N PRO A 146 -7.73 -18.65 -38.56
CA PRO A 146 -8.60 -19.69 -38.01
C PRO A 146 -9.04 -19.33 -36.59
N GLU A 147 -10.30 -19.63 -36.27
CA GLU A 147 -10.91 -19.38 -34.96
C GLU A 147 -10.07 -19.97 -33.81
N PRO A 148 -9.81 -19.21 -32.74
CA PRO A 148 -9.04 -19.70 -31.60
C PRO A 148 -9.84 -20.74 -30.82
N GLU A 149 -9.32 -21.97 -30.77
CA GLU A 149 -9.75 -23.00 -29.83
C GLU A 149 -9.56 -22.49 -28.40
N ILE A 150 -10.65 -22.47 -27.64
CA ILE A 150 -10.71 -22.02 -26.25
C ILE A 150 -9.93 -23.05 -25.40
N PRO A 151 -8.81 -22.67 -24.75
CA PRO A 151 -8.07 -23.57 -23.89
C PRO A 151 -8.92 -23.93 -22.66
N GLU A 152 -9.19 -25.22 -22.46
CA GLU A 152 -9.87 -25.74 -21.28
C GLU A 152 -9.10 -25.34 -20.00
N GLU A 153 -9.81 -24.76 -19.03
CA GLU A 153 -9.25 -24.29 -17.77
C GLU A 153 -8.65 -25.46 -16.95
N PRO A 154 -7.39 -25.35 -16.48
CA PRO A 154 -6.78 -26.40 -15.68
C PRO A 154 -7.40 -26.47 -14.28
N ALA A 155 -7.81 -27.68 -13.88
CA ALA A 155 -8.35 -28.02 -12.57
C ALA A 155 -7.51 -27.45 -11.41
N VAL A 156 -8.16 -26.64 -10.57
CA VAL A 156 -7.60 -26.06 -9.34
C VAL A 156 -7.25 -27.18 -8.37
N LYS A 157 -5.96 -27.46 -8.20
CA LYS A 157 -5.45 -28.41 -7.19
C LYS A 157 -5.65 -27.79 -5.81
N GLU A 158 -6.31 -28.53 -4.91
CA GLU A 158 -6.53 -28.14 -3.52
C GLU A 158 -5.19 -27.82 -2.82
N PRO A 159 -5.15 -26.77 -1.98
CA PRO A 159 -3.92 -26.37 -1.30
C PRO A 159 -3.48 -27.46 -0.33
N THR A 160 -2.35 -28.11 -0.64
CA THR A 160 -1.67 -29.01 0.29
C THR A 160 -1.19 -28.21 1.50
N ILE A 161 -1.76 -28.45 2.67
CA ILE A 161 -1.33 -27.88 3.93
C ILE A 161 0.08 -28.43 4.24
N ILE A 162 1.09 -27.59 4.08
CA ILE A 162 2.49 -27.93 4.37
C ILE A 162 2.67 -27.90 5.89
N LYS A 163 2.73 -29.08 6.53
CA LYS A 163 3.07 -29.23 7.95
C LYS A 163 4.54 -28.87 8.17
N ARG A 164 4.85 -28.02 9.15
CA ARG A 164 6.23 -27.63 9.48
C ARG A 164 6.85 -28.60 10.48
N HIS A 165 8.15 -28.87 10.34
CA HIS A 165 8.89 -29.72 11.27
C HIS A 165 9.73 -28.90 12.26
N LYS A 166 9.87 -29.38 13.51
CA LYS A 166 10.62 -28.71 14.58
C LYS A 166 12.07 -28.37 14.21
N SER A 167 12.71 -29.19 13.39
CA SER A 167 14.11 -28.97 12.95
C SER A 167 14.29 -27.78 12.00
N GLU A 168 13.22 -27.26 11.40
CA GLU A 168 13.28 -26.06 10.56
C GLU A 168 13.55 -24.79 11.38
N PHE A 169 13.39 -24.86 12.69
CA PHE A 169 13.60 -23.75 13.61
C PHE A 169 14.92 -23.93 14.38
N PRO A 170 16.04 -23.33 13.94
CA PRO A 170 17.34 -23.47 14.63
C PRO A 170 17.37 -22.84 16.03
N LYS A 171 16.38 -21.99 16.35
CA LYS A 171 16.15 -21.41 17.68
C LYS A 171 14.66 -21.31 17.94
N ASN A 172 14.22 -21.78 19.10
CA ASN A 172 12.81 -21.86 19.48
C ASN A 172 12.18 -20.48 19.75
N TRP A 173 13.01 -19.47 20.06
CA TRP A 173 12.58 -18.14 20.44
C TRP A 173 13.49 -17.02 19.92
N ILE A 174 12.99 -15.80 19.91
CA ILE A 174 13.71 -14.55 19.61
C ILE A 174 13.55 -13.60 20.81
N ARG A 175 14.57 -12.81 21.13
CA ARG A 175 14.46 -11.78 22.17
C ARG A 175 13.88 -10.50 21.58
N ASP A 176 12.80 -9.99 22.16
CA ASP A 176 12.13 -8.75 21.76
C ASP A 176 12.12 -7.78 22.96
N GLY A 177 13.22 -7.03 23.10
CA GLY A 177 13.47 -6.18 24.26
C GLY A 177 13.65 -6.98 25.57
N ALA A 178 12.78 -6.72 26.53
CA ALA A 178 12.78 -7.38 27.84
C ALA A 178 12.06 -8.74 27.85
N LYS A 179 11.35 -9.10 26.77
CA LYS A 179 10.53 -10.32 26.67
C LYS A 179 11.11 -11.30 25.64
N TYR A 180 10.63 -12.54 25.71
CA TYR A 180 10.95 -13.61 24.79
C TYR A 180 9.76 -13.88 23.86
N LYS A 181 9.99 -14.05 22.57
CA LYS A 181 8.95 -14.28 21.56
C LYS A 181 9.07 -15.70 20.99
N CYS A 182 7.99 -16.48 21.02
CA CYS A 182 7.94 -17.81 20.41
C CYS A 182 8.02 -17.69 18.88
N LYS A 183 8.88 -18.46 18.19
CA LYS A 183 8.99 -18.39 16.72
C LYS A 183 7.81 -19.00 15.98
N PHE A 184 7.02 -19.83 16.64
CA PHE A 184 5.90 -20.53 16.03
C PHE A 184 4.63 -19.67 16.10
N CYS A 185 4.12 -19.39 17.30
CA CYS A 185 2.89 -18.61 17.50
C CYS A 185 3.08 -17.08 17.61
N ASN A 186 4.32 -16.60 17.73
CA ASN A 186 4.65 -15.18 17.93
C ASN A 186 4.22 -14.54 19.26
N GLU A 187 3.77 -15.33 20.23
CA GLU A 187 3.41 -14.84 21.57
C GLU A 187 4.64 -14.43 22.40
N LEU A 188 4.41 -13.51 23.35
CA LEU A 188 5.45 -12.90 24.19
C LEU A 188 5.39 -13.43 25.63
N TYR A 189 6.54 -13.83 26.15
CA TYR A 189 6.75 -14.46 27.45
C TYR A 189 7.79 -13.69 28.28
N TYR A 190 7.70 -13.77 29.61
CA TYR A 190 8.62 -13.06 30.50
C TYR A 190 9.91 -13.85 30.74
N THR A 191 9.80 -15.17 30.80
CA THR A 191 10.94 -16.05 31.07
C THR A 191 11.28 -16.92 29.85
N LYS A 192 12.56 -17.32 29.77
CA LYS A 192 13.04 -18.24 28.74
C LYS A 192 12.34 -19.63 28.83
N VAL A 193 12.01 -20.06 30.05
CA VAL A 193 11.39 -21.38 30.28
C VAL A 193 9.96 -21.42 29.76
N GLU A 194 9.19 -20.35 29.94
CA GLU A 194 7.82 -20.25 29.42
C GLU A 194 7.78 -20.33 27.89
N VAL A 195 8.65 -19.60 27.20
CA VAL A 195 8.67 -19.62 25.73
C VAL A 195 9.12 -20.96 25.17
N GLU A 196 10.02 -21.67 25.87
CA GLU A 196 10.46 -23.02 25.46
C GLU A 196 9.34 -24.05 25.66
N LYS A 197 8.55 -23.92 26.73
CA LYS A 197 7.37 -24.76 26.95
C LYS A 197 6.31 -24.53 25.87
N CYS A 198 5.93 -23.28 25.63
CA CYS A 198 5.01 -22.91 24.54
C CYS A 198 5.47 -23.45 23.19
N PHE A 199 6.75 -23.27 22.83
CA PHE A 199 7.28 -23.76 21.57
C PHE A 199 7.18 -25.29 21.46
N ASN A 200 7.43 -26.03 22.54
CA ASN A 200 7.32 -27.49 22.52
C ASN A 200 5.88 -27.99 22.45
N ASP A 201 4.92 -27.26 23.03
CA ASP A 201 3.50 -27.66 23.04
C ASP A 201 2.89 -27.70 21.64
N HIS A 202 3.39 -26.89 20.69
CA HIS A 202 2.98 -26.87 19.29
C HIS A 202 3.40 -28.10 18.46
N PHE A 203 4.34 -28.90 18.96
CA PHE A 203 4.84 -30.06 18.23
C PHE A 203 4.50 -31.37 18.96
N ASP A 204 4.24 -32.41 18.18
CA ASP A 204 4.08 -33.77 18.68
C ASP A 204 5.43 -34.38 19.09
N ALA A 205 5.37 -35.55 19.74
CA ALA A 205 6.55 -36.33 20.10
C ALA A 205 7.44 -36.67 18.89
N GLN A 206 6.87 -36.70 17.68
CA GLN A 206 7.58 -36.92 16.42
C GLN A 206 8.16 -35.63 15.81
N GLY A 207 7.92 -34.46 16.41
CA GLY A 207 8.44 -33.17 15.93
C GLY A 207 7.61 -32.47 14.86
N TYR A 208 6.41 -32.99 14.54
CA TYR A 208 5.47 -32.36 13.61
C TYR A 208 4.47 -31.46 14.32
N GLU A 209 3.99 -30.43 13.60
CA GLU A 209 2.96 -29.50 14.06
C GLU A 209 1.64 -30.21 14.43
N LYS A 210 1.14 -29.94 15.65
CA LYS A 210 -0.19 -30.35 16.08
C LYS A 210 -1.25 -29.52 15.37
N LEU A 211 -2.15 -30.18 14.66
CA LEU A 211 -3.35 -29.56 14.13
C LEU A 211 -4.37 -29.51 15.28
N GLU A 212 -4.56 -28.32 15.87
CA GLU A 212 -5.70 -28.06 16.77
C GLU A 212 -7.01 -27.92 15.99
#